data_AF-A0A522Z1T9-F1
#
_entry.id   AF-A0A522Z1T9-F1
#
_cell.length_a   1.000
_cell.length_b   1.000
_cell.length_c   1.000
_cell.angle_alpha   90.00
_cell.angle_beta   90.00
_cell.angle_gamma   90.00
#
_symmetry.space_group_name_H-M   'P 1'
#
loop_
_entity.id
_entity.type
_entity.pdbx_description
1 polymer ?
#
loop_
_entity_poly.entity_id
_entity_poly.type
_entity_poly.pdbx_seq_one_letter_code
_entity_poly.pdbx_strand_id
1 'polypeptide(L)'
;MGKITIEKQDSVKLYKIKKTLDELSRISGRGTELISVYVPKGKQLHLVINTLREEQGTADNIKSDLTRTHVVDSLSRVQQRLKLYKNTPDHGLVIFCGAVPPEGGGPIG
;
A
#
# COMPACT_ATOMS: atom_id res chain seq x y z
N MET A 1 7.01 36.17 18.77
CA MET A 1 5.92 35.31 18.29
C MET A 1 6.17 35.01 16.81
N GLY A 2 6.63 33.81 16.47
CA GLY A 2 6.85 33.44 15.07
C GLY A 2 5.52 33.36 14.33
N LYS A 3 5.43 33.97 13.14
CA LYS A 3 4.25 33.84 12.28
C LYS A 3 4.04 32.35 11.99
N ILE A 4 2.89 31.81 12.38
CA ILE A 4 2.45 30.50 11.90
C ILE A 4 2.04 30.71 10.45
N THR A 5 2.97 30.46 9.53
CA THR A 5 2.66 30.41 8.10
C THR A 5 1.87 29.14 7.86
N ILE A 6 0.54 29.23 7.86
CA ILE A 6 -0.31 28.17 7.32
C ILE A 6 -0.09 28.19 5.81
N GLU A 7 0.78 27.32 5.30
CA GLU A 7 0.87 27.11 3.86
C GLU A 7 -0.51 26.71 3.35
N LYS A 8 -1.01 27.45 2.36
CA LYS A 8 -2.27 27.17 1.68
C LYS A 8 -2.21 25.70 1.25
N GLN A 9 -3.03 24.84 1.87
CA GLN A 9 -3.12 23.44 1.45
C GLN A 9 -3.36 23.44 -0.06
N ASP A 10 -2.43 22.82 -0.78
CA ASP A 10 -2.44 22.79 -2.24
C ASP A 10 -3.71 22.05 -2.68
N SER A 11 -4.74 22.82 -2.99
CA SER A 11 -6.09 22.31 -3.32
C SER A 11 -6.06 21.26 -4.42
N VAL A 12 -5.09 21.36 -5.33
CA VAL A 12 -4.85 20.38 -6.40
C VAL A 12 -4.31 19.06 -5.82
N LYS A 13 -3.34 19.09 -4.90
CA LYS A 13 -2.83 17.88 -4.23
C LYS A 13 -3.93 17.21 -3.41
N LEU A 14 -4.71 18.00 -2.68
CA LEU A 14 -5.80 17.48 -1.85
C LEU A 14 -6.91 16.86 -2.69
N TYR A 15 -7.25 17.48 -3.82
CA TYR A 15 -8.18 16.91 -4.80
C TYR A 15 -7.64 15.60 -5.39
N LYS A 16 -6.37 15.55 -5.81
CA LYS A 16 -5.74 14.33 -6.33
C LYS A 16 -5.80 13.19 -5.31
N ILE A 17 -5.45 13.45 -4.05
CA ILE A 17 -5.51 12.44 -2.99
C ILE A 17 -6.96 11.95 -2.81
N LYS A 18 -7.93 12.85 -2.69
CA LYS A 18 -9.35 12.47 -2.54
C LYS A 18 -9.84 11.63 -3.73
N LYS A 19 -9.51 12.04 -4.95
CA LYS A 19 -9.89 11.32 -6.17
C LYS A 19 -9.26 9.93 -6.20
N THR A 20 -7.97 9.80 -5.90
CA THR A 20 -7.30 8.50 -5.84
C THR A 20 -7.89 7.61 -4.75
N LEU A 21 -8.24 8.15 -3.57
CA LEU A 21 -8.90 7.37 -2.52
C LEU A 21 -10.29 6.91 -2.94
N ASP A 22 -11.07 7.76 -3.61
CA ASP A 22 -12.38 7.38 -4.16
C ASP A 22 -12.23 6.27 -5.21
N GLU A 23 -11.29 6.39 -6.14
CA GLU A 23 -10.95 5.35 -7.12
C GLU A 23 -10.57 4.02 -6.43
N LEU A 24 -9.64 4.06 -5.47
CA LEU A 24 -9.22 2.87 -4.72
C LEU A 24 -10.37 2.24 -3.92
N SER A 25 -11.28 3.05 -3.36
CA SER A 25 -12.42 2.56 -2.57
C SER A 25 -13.44 1.77 -3.40
N ARG A 26 -13.46 1.99 -4.72
CA ARG A 26 -14.34 1.28 -5.65
C ARG A 26 -13.74 -0.05 -6.11
N ILE A 27 -12.45 -0.29 -5.86
CA ILE A 27 -11.78 -1.53 -6.21
C ILE A 27 -12.18 -2.62 -5.21
N SER A 28 -12.62 -3.76 -5.73
CA SER A 28 -12.94 -4.94 -4.94
C SER A 28 -12.15 -6.14 -5.44
N GLY A 29 -11.52 -6.86 -4.51
CA GLY A 29 -10.85 -8.13 -4.78
C GLY A 29 -11.84 -9.30 -4.80
N ARG A 30 -11.41 -10.47 -5.28
CA ARG A 30 -12.22 -11.70 -5.21
C ARG A 30 -12.31 -12.28 -3.79
N GLY A 31 -11.38 -11.90 -2.93
CA GLY A 31 -11.31 -12.29 -1.53
C GLY A 31 -10.43 -11.33 -0.75
N THR A 32 -9.78 -11.83 0.31
CA THR A 32 -8.87 -11.04 1.16
C THR A 32 -7.49 -10.89 0.51
N GLU A 33 -7.42 -10.10 -0.57
CA GLU A 33 -6.25 -10.03 -1.46
C GLU A 33 -5.74 -8.59 -1.66
N LEU A 34 -6.34 -7.62 -0.96
CA LEU A 34 -5.97 -6.20 -1.02
C LEU A 34 -5.27 -5.79 0.28
N ILE A 35 -4.06 -5.24 0.16
CA ILE A 35 -3.18 -4.87 1.26
C ILE A 35 -2.99 -3.35 1.25
N SER A 36 -3.12 -2.74 2.43
CA SER A 36 -2.83 -1.32 2.66
C SER A 36 -1.80 -1.18 3.76
N VAL A 37 -0.63 -0.62 3.43
CA VAL A 37 0.47 -0.42 4.38
C VAL A 37 0.62 1.05 4.69
N TYR A 38 0.40 1.42 5.95
CA TYR A 38 0.57 2.77 6.46
C TYR A 38 1.90 2.88 7.23
N VAL A 39 2.78 3.75 6.74
CA VAL A 39 4.08 4.03 7.34
C VAL A 39 4.08 5.48 7.83
N PRO A 40 3.93 5.74 9.14
CA PRO A 40 3.97 7.09 9.66
C PRO A 40 5.38 7.67 9.54
N LYS A 41 5.48 9.01 9.52
CA LYS A 41 6.75 9.73 9.54
C LYS A 41 7.66 9.21 10.66
N GLY A 42 8.94 9.03 10.37
CA GLY A 42 9.95 8.64 11.36
C GLY A 42 9.98 7.15 11.68
N LYS A 43 9.00 6.35 11.24
CA LYS A 43 9.10 4.89 11.34
C LYS A 43 10.20 4.39 10.41
N GLN A 44 11.07 3.51 10.90
CA GLN A 44 12.19 3.00 10.12
C GLN A 44 11.69 1.97 9.10
N LEU A 45 12.01 2.17 7.82
CA LEU A 45 11.54 1.30 6.73
C LEU A 45 12.01 -0.15 6.88
N HIS A 46 13.19 -0.37 7.48
CA HIS A 46 13.69 -1.72 7.71
C HIS A 46 12.78 -2.52 8.67
N LEU A 47 12.21 -1.88 9.70
CA LEU A 47 11.27 -2.52 10.62
C LEU A 47 9.98 -2.89 9.89
N VAL A 48 9.47 -1.99 9.04
CA VAL A 48 8.28 -2.25 8.21
C VAL A 48 8.52 -3.43 7.28
N ILE A 49 9.67 -3.48 6.62
CA ILE A 49 10.04 -4.59 5.71
C ILE A 49 10.13 -5.92 6.48
N ASN A 50 10.67 -5.93 7.70
CA ASN A 50 10.74 -7.14 8.52
C ASN A 50 9.34 -7.63 8.90
N THR A 51 8.45 -6.74 9.37
CA THR A 51 7.05 -7.10 9.64
C THR A 51 6.37 -7.67 8.40
N LEU A 52 6.56 -7.05 7.22
CA LEU A 52 5.97 -7.57 5.97
C LEU A 52 6.50 -8.97 5.61
N ARG A 53 7.75 -9.29 5.95
CA ARG A 53 8.32 -10.63 5.74
C ARG A 53 7.72 -11.66 6.69
N GLU A 54 7.48 -11.29 7.93
CA GLU A 54 6.79 -12.14 8.93
C GLU A 54 5.33 -12.42 8.49
N GLU A 55 4.63 -11.39 8.03
CA GLU A 55 3.28 -11.53 7.46
C GLU A 55 3.28 -12.40 6.20
N GLN A 56 4.33 -12.31 5.36
CA GLN A 56 4.46 -13.18 4.18
C GLN A 56 4.59 -14.65 4.57
N GLY A 57 5.41 -14.97 5.59
CA GLY A 57 5.52 -16.35 6.09
C GLY A 57 4.23 -16.85 6.75
N THR A 58 3.42 -15.95 7.31
CA THR A 58 2.09 -16.30 7.84
C THR A 58 1.10 -16.55 6.70
N ALA A 59 1.15 -15.74 5.65
CA ALA A 59 0.33 -15.89 4.45
C ALA A 59 0.56 -17.22 3.72
N ASP A 60 1.74 -17.83 3.84
CA ASP A 60 2.01 -19.17 3.29
C ASP A 60 1.07 -20.27 3.82
N ASN A 61 0.41 -20.04 4.97
CA ASN A 61 -0.55 -20.98 5.54
C ASN A 61 -2.01 -20.77 5.06
N ILE A 62 -2.24 -19.83 4.14
CA ILE A 62 -3.58 -19.61 3.56
C ILE A 62 -3.99 -20.86 2.76
N LYS A 63 -5.20 -21.36 3.05
CA LYS A 63 -5.76 -22.59 2.45
C LYS A 63 -6.07 -22.46 0.95
N SER A 64 -6.56 -21.31 0.52
CA SER A 64 -6.86 -21.03 -0.89
C SER A 64 -5.54 -20.73 -1.62
N ASP A 65 -5.17 -21.60 -2.56
CA ASP A 65 -3.92 -21.43 -3.33
C ASP A 65 -3.88 -20.09 -4.06
N LEU A 66 -4.99 -19.71 -4.71
CA LEU A 66 -5.10 -18.44 -5.43
C LEU A 66 -4.89 -17.23 -4.50
N THR A 67 -5.59 -17.22 -3.36
CA THR A 67 -5.51 -16.13 -2.39
C THR A 67 -4.13 -16.08 -1.74
N ARG A 68 -3.53 -17.24 -1.44
CA ARG A 68 -2.16 -17.34 -0.93
C ARG A 68 -1.19 -16.67 -1.89
N THR A 69 -1.22 -17.06 -3.17
CA THR A 69 -0.35 -16.48 -4.20
C THR A 69 -0.53 -14.97 -4.30
N HIS A 70 -1.78 -14.48 -4.38
CA HIS A 70 -2.04 -13.03 -4.49
C HIS A 70 -1.55 -12.23 -3.28
N VAL A 71 -1.72 -12.76 -2.06
CA VAL A 71 -1.26 -12.09 -0.83
C VAL A 71 0.28 -12.10 -0.76
N VAL A 72 0.91 -13.24 -0.99
CA VAL A 72 2.37 -13.39 -0.97
C VAL A 72 3.03 -12.48 -2.01
N ASP A 73 2.50 -12.44 -3.23
CA ASP A 73 3.01 -11.59 -4.31
C ASP A 73 2.84 -10.10 -3.98
N SER A 74 1.68 -9.72 -3.42
CA SER A 74 1.43 -8.34 -3.01
C SER A 74 2.39 -7.89 -1.91
N LEU A 75 2.61 -8.72 -0.90
CA LEU A 75 3.59 -8.45 0.17
C LEU A 75 5.02 -8.32 -0.38
N SER A 76 5.41 -9.19 -1.31
CA SER A 76 6.70 -9.13 -1.98
C SER A 76 6.88 -7.83 -2.79
N ARG A 77 5.87 -7.44 -3.57
CA ARG A 77 5.85 -6.18 -4.34
C ARG A 77 5.97 -4.96 -3.43
N VAL A 78 5.26 -4.94 -2.30
CA VAL A 78 5.36 -3.84 -1.32
C VAL A 78 6.76 -3.77 -0.71
N GLN A 79 7.35 -4.90 -0.31
CA GLN A 79 8.71 -4.95 0.22
C GLN A 79 9.73 -4.41 -0.80
N GLN A 80 9.63 -4.83 -2.07
CA GLN A 80 10.49 -4.32 -3.15
C GLN A 80 10.32 -2.81 -3.33
N ARG A 81 9.09 -2.30 -3.30
CA ARG A 81 8.79 -0.87 -3.41
C ARG A 81 9.41 -0.07 -2.26
N LEU A 82 9.33 -0.58 -1.02
CA LEU A 82 9.92 0.08 0.15
C LEU A 82 11.44 0.14 0.10
N LYS A 83 12.12 -0.87 -0.47
CA LYS A 83 13.58 -0.88 -0.64
C LYS A 83 14.11 0.26 -1.54
N LEU A 84 13.26 0.85 -2.37
CA LEU A 84 13.64 1.99 -3.23
C LEU A 84 13.75 3.30 -2.45
N TYR A 85 13.20 3.37 -1.23
CA TYR A 85 13.28 4.55 -0.38
C TYR A 85 14.48 4.44 0.58
N LYS A 86 15.32 5.48 0.61
CA LYS A 86 16.42 5.56 1.58
C LYS A 86 15.93 5.81 2.99
N ASN A 87 14.91 6.66 3.14
CA ASN A 87 14.29 7.05 4.41
C ASN A 87 12.79 7.24 4.21
N THR A 88 12.03 7.22 5.30
CA THR A 88 10.60 7.53 5.28
C THR A 88 10.38 9.00 4.91
N PRO A 89 9.49 9.32 3.94
CA PRO A 89 9.21 10.70 3.56
C PRO A 89 8.64 11.56 4.70
N ASP A 90 8.69 12.89 4.53
CA ASP A 90 8.33 13.87 5.57
C ASP A 90 6.88 13.77 6.07
N HIS A 91 5.97 13.24 5.26
CA HIS A 91 4.57 13.02 5.61
C HIS A 91 4.22 11.53 5.81
N GLY A 92 5.24 10.67 5.89
CA GLY A 92 5.05 9.23 5.85
C GLY A 92 4.78 8.72 4.44
N LEU A 93 4.30 7.49 4.37
CA LEU A 93 4.02 6.78 3.12
C LEU A 93 2.82 5.86 3.32
N VAL A 94 1.97 5.77 2.29
CA VAL A 94 0.92 4.75 2.22
C VAL A 94 1.11 4.00 0.91
N ILE A 95 1.05 2.66 0.97
CA ILE A 95 1.12 1.79 -0.20
C ILE A 95 -0.14 0.92 -0.24
N PHE A 96 -0.81 0.94 -1.38
CA PHE A 96 -1.92 0.03 -1.70
C PHE A 96 -1.44 -0.97 -2.75
N CYS A 97 -1.66 -2.25 -2.50
CA CYS A 97 -1.24 -3.33 -3.40
C CYS A 97 -2.22 -4.50 -3.28
N GLY A 98 -2.52 -5.15 -4.39
CA GLY A 98 -3.41 -6.31 -4.40
C GLY A 98 -3.67 -6.79 -5.82
N ALA A 99 -4.14 -8.03 -5.93
CA ALA A 99 -4.61 -8.56 -7.20
C ALA A 99 -6.02 -8.02 -7.47
N VAL A 100 -6.17 -7.34 -8.61
CA VAL A 100 -7.45 -6.76 -9.03
C VAL A 100 -7.89 -7.47 -10.31
N PRO A 101 -9.15 -7.94 -10.41
CA PRO A 101 -9.64 -8.46 -11.68
C PRO A 101 -9.58 -7.37 -12.75
N PRO A 102 -9.06 -7.66 -13.96
CA PRO A 102 -9.04 -6.67 -15.03
C PRO A 102 -10.46 -6.30 -15.46
N GLU A 103 -10.68 -5.02 -15.75
CA GLU A 103 -11.93 -4.51 -16.35
C GLU A 103 -12.15 -5.21 -17.70
N GLY A 104 -13.03 -6.22 -17.73
CA GLY A 104 -13.30 -7.03 -18.93
C GLY A 104 -13.06 -8.54 -18.78
N GLY A 105 -12.65 -9.03 -17.60
CA GLY A 105 -12.61 -10.48 -17.32
C GLY A 105 -11.40 -11.22 -17.91
N GLY A 106 -10.35 -10.50 -18.30
CA GLY A 106 -9.06 -11.07 -18.67
C GLY A 106 -8.38 -11.81 -17.49
N PRO A 107 -7.29 -12.57 -17.76
CA PRO A 107 -6.55 -13.25 -16.71
C PRO A 107 -5.94 -12.26 -15.72
N ILE A 108 -5.97 -12.64 -14.45
CA ILE A 108 -5.28 -11.97 -13.34
C ILE A 108 -3.79 -12.27 -13.49
N GLY A 109 -2.97 -11.24 -13.68
CA GLY A 109 -1.51 -11.33 -13.85
C GLY A 109 -0.73 -10.98 -12.59
#